data_AF-M0IP94-F1
#
_entry.id   AF-M0IP94-F1
#
_cell.length_a   1.000
_cell.length_b   1.000
_cell.length_c   1.000
_cell.angle_alpha   90.00
_cell.angle_beta   90.00
_cell.angle_gamma   90.00
#
_symmetry.space_group_name_H-M   'P 1'
#
loop_
_entity.id
_entity.type
_entity.pdbx_description
1 polymer ?
#
loop_
_entity_poly.entity_id
_entity_poly.type
_entity_poly.pdbx_seq_one_letter_code
_entity_poly.pdbx_strand_id
1 'polypeptide(L)'
;MEATDIDELKRLYDMLKSMDFESMEPNQKMSVERFNSSYIRESDRVAFADLMIVAEALCSGKSNLSKNMLAQRVAIILGDDFEERQNIFDGFSNLYDERSGVWGVAHGGGKTTLGEDSLETARRYVERLLLFFLENRDDYDGHGAILRELADEIEKNHLEVSFPE
;
A
#
# COMPACT_ATOMS: atom_id res chain seq x y z
N MET A 1 -7.19 16.61 2.45
CA MET A 1 -7.89 15.52 3.13
C MET A 1 -9.38 15.79 3.02
N GLU A 2 -10.06 14.97 2.24
CA GLU A 2 -11.51 15.03 2.01
C GLU A 2 -12.26 14.44 3.22
N ALA A 3 -13.58 14.64 3.29
CA ALA A 3 -14.38 14.16 4.42
C ALA A 3 -14.32 12.63 4.58
N THR A 4 -14.23 11.91 3.46
CA THR A 4 -14.06 10.45 3.39
C THR A 4 -12.74 9.99 4.00
N ASP A 5 -11.63 10.68 3.70
CA ASP A 5 -10.31 10.35 4.27
C ASP A 5 -10.30 10.43 5.81
N ILE A 6 -11.00 11.43 6.37
CA ILE A 6 -11.09 11.60 7.83
C ILE A 6 -11.87 10.45 8.48
N ASP A 7 -12.91 9.96 7.82
CA ASP A 7 -13.75 8.90 8.36
C ASP A 7 -13.09 7.53 8.25
N GLU A 8 -12.31 7.27 7.20
CA GLU A 8 -11.42 6.10 7.10
C GLU A 8 -10.36 6.11 8.20
N LEU A 9 -9.73 7.26 8.47
CA LEU A 9 -8.73 7.39 9.52
C LEU A 9 -9.30 7.14 10.92
N LYS A 10 -10.51 7.65 11.18
CA LYS A 10 -11.23 7.35 12.43
C LYS A 10 -11.55 5.87 12.53
N ARG A 11 -12.03 5.25 11.45
CA ARG A 11 -12.34 3.82 11.41
C ARG A 11 -11.10 2.98 11.73
N LEU A 12 -9.98 3.28 11.10
CA LEU A 12 -8.71 2.61 11.36
C LEU A 12 -8.29 2.79 12.83
N TYR A 13 -8.39 4.01 13.35
CA TYR A 13 -8.05 4.30 14.74
C TYR A 13 -8.93 3.54 15.75
N ASP A 14 -10.24 3.48 15.52
CA ASP A 14 -11.17 2.78 16.40
C ASP A 14 -10.96 1.25 16.34
N MET A 15 -10.64 0.70 15.17
CA MET A 15 -10.21 -0.69 15.05
C MET A 15 -8.96 -0.95 15.89
N LEU A 16 -7.91 -0.14 15.71
CA LEU A 16 -6.64 -0.31 16.41
C LEU A 16 -6.78 -0.24 17.93
N LYS A 17 -7.70 0.58 18.46
CA LYS A 17 -8.00 0.63 19.91
C LYS A 17 -8.56 -0.67 20.46
N SER A 18 -9.36 -1.36 19.65
CA SER A 18 -10.05 -2.60 20.04
C SER A 18 -9.17 -3.84 19.91
N MET A 19 -8.04 -3.72 19.20
CA MET A 19 -7.14 -4.82 18.90
C MET A 19 -6.12 -5.06 20.01
N ASP A 20 -5.87 -6.34 20.30
CA ASP A 20 -4.74 -6.76 21.11
C ASP A 20 -3.44 -6.75 20.26
N PHE A 21 -2.68 -5.67 20.38
CA PHE A 21 -1.41 -5.47 19.68
C PHE A 21 -0.33 -6.53 19.98
N GLU A 22 -0.42 -7.24 21.11
CA GLU A 22 0.53 -8.29 21.45
C GLU A 22 0.24 -9.60 20.70
N SER A 23 -1.02 -9.79 20.28
CA SER A 23 -1.45 -10.94 19.47
C SER A 23 -1.25 -10.74 17.95
N MET A 24 -0.90 -9.52 17.52
CA MET A 24 -0.80 -9.16 16.11
C MET A 24 0.44 -9.78 15.44
N GLU A 25 0.31 -10.22 14.20
CA GLU A 25 1.46 -10.72 13.44
C GLU A 25 2.56 -9.65 13.32
N PRO A 26 3.86 -10.02 13.38
CA PRO A 26 4.95 -9.04 13.37
C PRO A 26 4.91 -8.07 12.18
N ASN A 27 4.53 -8.55 10.99
CA ASN A 27 4.44 -7.72 9.79
C ASN A 27 3.30 -6.70 9.89
N GLN A 28 2.14 -7.10 10.41
CA GLN A 28 1.01 -6.18 10.61
C GLN A 28 1.33 -5.14 11.68
N LYS A 29 1.94 -5.55 12.80
CA LYS A 29 2.37 -4.64 13.87
C LYS A 29 3.35 -3.59 13.36
N MET A 30 4.38 -4.02 12.65
CA MET A 30 5.37 -3.14 12.02
C MET A 30 4.72 -2.17 11.03
N SER A 31 3.76 -2.67 10.23
CA SER A 31 3.02 -1.84 9.27
C SER A 31 2.24 -0.72 9.94
N VAL A 32 1.53 -1.02 11.03
CA VAL A 32 0.77 -0.02 11.79
C VAL A 32 1.70 0.98 12.48
N GLU A 33 2.78 0.52 13.10
CA GLU A 33 3.77 1.40 13.74
C GLU A 33 4.40 2.38 12.75
N ARG A 34 4.79 1.90 11.57
CA ARG A 34 5.36 2.75 10.52
C ARG A 34 4.35 3.73 9.96
N PHE A 35 3.12 3.29 9.70
CA PHE A 35 2.05 4.18 9.25
C PHE A 35 1.82 5.33 10.23
N ASN A 36 1.65 5.02 11.53
CA ASN A 36 1.50 6.04 12.57
C ASN A 36 2.72 6.96 12.65
N SER A 37 3.93 6.40 12.58
CA SER A 37 5.16 7.19 12.63
C SER A 37 5.26 8.17 11.45
N SER A 38 4.68 7.84 10.29
CA SER A 38 4.74 8.68 9.09
C SER A 38 4.14 10.08 9.29
N TYR A 39 3.21 10.25 10.25
CA TYR A 39 2.59 11.54 10.58
C TYR A 39 3.43 12.41 11.51
N ILE A 40 4.44 11.83 12.18
CA ILE A 40 5.28 12.54 13.16
C ILE A 40 6.75 12.62 12.74
N ARG A 41 7.13 12.01 11.60
CA ARG A 41 8.47 12.14 11.02
C ARG A 41 8.74 13.59 10.61
N GLU A 42 9.93 14.09 10.93
CA GLU A 42 10.37 15.42 10.48
C GLU A 42 10.70 15.47 8.98
N SER A 43 11.04 14.33 8.38
CA SER A 43 11.40 14.23 6.97
C SER A 43 10.30 13.52 6.18
N ASP A 44 9.63 14.28 5.31
CA ASP A 44 8.62 13.76 4.38
C ASP A 44 9.16 12.63 3.49
N ARG A 45 10.43 12.73 3.09
CA ARG A 45 11.12 11.68 2.33
C ARG A 45 11.21 10.37 3.10
N VAL A 46 11.52 10.43 4.39
CA VAL A 46 11.61 9.24 5.24
C VAL A 46 10.21 8.69 5.50
N ALA A 47 9.24 9.56 5.78
CA ALA A 47 7.83 9.17 5.95
C ALA A 47 7.29 8.45 4.71
N PHE A 48 7.55 9.00 3.52
CA PHE A 48 7.15 8.42 2.25
C PHE A 48 7.80 7.05 2.02
N ALA A 49 9.10 6.93 2.29
CA ALA A 49 9.80 5.66 2.15
C ALA A 49 9.26 4.58 3.11
N ASP A 50 8.97 4.96 4.36
CA ASP A 50 8.34 4.08 5.34
C ASP A 50 6.99 3.57 4.83
N LEU A 51 6.15 4.44 4.27
CA LEU A 51 4.85 4.07 3.70
C LEU A 51 4.96 3.11 2.52
N MET A 52 5.92 3.33 1.61
CA MET A 52 6.14 2.40 0.49
C MET A 52 6.62 1.03 0.98
N ILE A 53 7.45 0.98 2.03
CA ILE A 53 7.86 -0.28 2.67
C ILE A 53 6.66 -0.99 3.31
N VAL A 54 5.74 -0.24 3.92
CA VAL A 54 4.50 -0.79 4.49
C VAL A 54 3.65 -1.43 3.39
N ALA A 55 3.40 -0.72 2.30
CA ALA A 55 2.63 -1.25 1.17
C ALA A 55 3.29 -2.52 0.59
N GLU A 56 4.62 -2.52 0.42
CA GLU A 56 5.37 -3.71 0.02
C GLU A 56 5.17 -4.89 0.98
N ALA A 57 5.33 -4.67 2.29
CA ALA A 57 5.21 -5.71 3.29
C ALA A 57 3.79 -6.32 3.31
N LEU A 58 2.77 -5.47 3.23
CA LEU A 58 1.37 -5.88 3.19
C LEU A 58 1.04 -6.66 1.92
N CYS A 59 1.49 -6.23 0.74
CA CYS A 59 1.07 -6.85 -0.51
C CYS A 59 1.98 -7.98 -1.00
N SER A 60 3.23 -8.04 -0.56
CA SER A 60 4.22 -9.01 -1.05
C SER A 60 4.32 -10.28 -0.21
N GLY A 61 4.00 -10.18 1.09
CA GLY A 61 4.17 -11.29 2.03
C GLY A 61 5.63 -11.74 2.08
N LYS A 62 5.91 -12.97 1.64
CA LYS A 62 7.27 -13.54 1.56
C LYS A 62 7.89 -13.49 0.17
N SER A 63 7.20 -12.95 -0.82
CA SER A 63 7.64 -12.91 -2.21
C SER A 63 8.32 -11.58 -2.52
N ASN A 64 9.31 -11.59 -3.42
CA ASN A 64 9.82 -10.35 -4.02
C ASN A 64 8.98 -10.05 -5.27
N LEU A 65 8.17 -9.00 -5.20
CA LEU A 65 7.34 -8.57 -6.33
C LEU A 65 8.07 -7.53 -7.17
N SER A 66 7.86 -7.57 -8.49
CA SER A 66 8.21 -6.44 -9.35
C SER A 66 7.28 -5.25 -9.07
N LYS A 67 7.68 -4.04 -9.47
CA LYS A 67 6.84 -2.83 -9.39
C LYS A 67 5.42 -3.09 -9.92
N ASN A 68 5.32 -3.66 -11.12
CA ASN A 68 4.04 -3.88 -11.79
C ASN A 68 3.19 -4.90 -11.03
N MET A 69 3.78 -5.98 -10.53
CA MET A 69 3.05 -6.97 -9.72
C MET A 69 2.54 -6.37 -8.41
N LEU A 70 3.34 -5.52 -7.77
CA LEU A 70 2.94 -4.83 -6.55
C LEU A 70 1.81 -3.83 -6.83
N ALA A 71 1.93 -2.98 -7.85
CA ALA A 71 0.90 -2.04 -8.23
C ALA A 71 -0.41 -2.74 -8.62
N GLN A 72 -0.33 -3.85 -9.35
CA GLN A 72 -1.51 -4.65 -9.71
C GLN A 72 -2.20 -5.23 -8.46
N ARG A 73 -1.42 -5.69 -7.47
CA ARG A 73 -1.97 -6.17 -6.20
C ARG A 73 -2.69 -5.07 -5.45
N VAL A 74 -2.06 -3.90 -5.31
CA VAL A 74 -2.68 -2.76 -4.64
C VAL A 74 -3.97 -2.36 -5.34
N ALA A 75 -3.97 -2.30 -6.68
CA ALA A 75 -5.16 -2.03 -7.47
C ALA A 75 -6.29 -3.02 -7.21
N ILE A 76 -6.02 -4.32 -7.24
CA ILE A 76 -7.05 -5.35 -7.04
C ILE A 76 -7.60 -5.33 -5.61
N ILE A 77 -6.75 -5.11 -4.61
CA ILE A 77 -7.17 -5.05 -3.21
C ILE A 77 -8.06 -3.84 -2.94
N LEU A 78 -7.72 -2.70 -3.54
CA LEU A 78 -8.34 -1.43 -3.19
C LEU A 78 -9.50 -1.03 -4.11
N GLY A 79 -9.47 -1.42 -5.38
CA GLY A 79 -10.40 -0.93 -6.39
C GLY A 79 -11.61 -1.84 -6.58
N ASP A 80 -12.80 -1.24 -6.57
CA ASP A 80 -14.08 -1.93 -6.71
C ASP A 80 -14.39 -2.32 -8.16
N ASP A 81 -13.96 -1.49 -9.12
CA ASP A 81 -14.19 -1.69 -10.55
C ASP A 81 -12.91 -1.51 -11.40
N PHE A 82 -13.03 -1.80 -12.70
CA PHE A 82 -11.90 -1.74 -13.62
C PHE A 82 -11.26 -0.36 -13.72
N GLU A 83 -12.06 0.71 -13.76
CA GLU A 83 -11.57 2.07 -13.91
C GLU A 83 -10.84 2.51 -12.65
N GLU A 84 -11.40 2.22 -11.47
CA GLU A 84 -10.74 2.50 -10.19
C GLU A 84 -9.43 1.70 -10.06
N ARG A 85 -9.44 0.41 -10.41
CA ARG A 85 -8.24 -0.44 -10.40
C ARG A 85 -7.16 0.12 -11.31
N GLN A 86 -7.51 0.59 -12.51
CA GLN A 86 -6.56 1.18 -13.43
C GLN A 86 -5.95 2.47 -12.85
N ASN A 87 -6.78 3.35 -12.28
CA ASN A 87 -6.32 4.57 -11.64
C ASN A 87 -5.39 4.30 -10.45
N ILE A 88 -5.72 3.31 -9.62
CA ILE A 88 -4.87 2.89 -8.48
C ILE A 88 -3.56 2.29 -8.97
N PHE A 89 -3.60 1.46 -10.02
CA PHE A 89 -2.41 0.86 -10.62
C PHE A 89 -1.44 1.93 -11.10
N ASP A 90 -1.92 2.89 -11.88
CA ASP A 90 -1.10 3.97 -12.43
C ASP A 90 -0.58 4.89 -11.32
N GLY A 91 -1.46 5.25 -10.38
CA GLY A 91 -1.11 6.07 -9.22
C GLY A 91 -0.02 5.43 -8.36
N PHE A 92 -0.20 4.17 -7.98
CA PHE A 92 0.78 3.45 -7.15
C PHE A 92 2.10 3.20 -7.90
N SER A 93 2.05 2.90 -9.20
CA SER A 93 3.25 2.75 -10.04
C SER A 93 4.09 4.03 -10.05
N ASN A 94 3.45 5.20 -10.16
CA ASN A 94 4.13 6.49 -10.10
C ASN A 94 4.81 6.73 -8.76
N LEU A 95 4.16 6.41 -7.64
CA LEU A 95 4.78 6.53 -6.30
C LEU A 95 6.00 5.62 -6.16
N TYR A 96 5.95 4.41 -6.72
CA TYR A 96 7.08 3.49 -6.69
C TYR A 96 8.28 3.99 -7.50
N ASP A 97 8.04 4.59 -8.67
CA ASP A 97 9.08 5.23 -9.47
C ASP A 97 9.69 6.43 -8.74
N GLU A 98 8.86 7.23 -8.05
CA GLU A 98 9.33 8.34 -7.20
C GLU A 98 10.22 7.87 -6.06
N ARG A 99 9.84 6.80 -5.35
CA ARG A 99 10.72 6.20 -4.32
C ARG A 99 12.07 5.83 -4.92
N SER A 100 12.07 5.17 -6.08
CA SER A 100 13.28 4.68 -6.73
C SER A 100 14.20 5.83 -7.17
N GLY A 101 13.62 6.92 -7.66
CA GLY A 101 14.36 8.12 -8.09
C GLY A 101 14.85 8.99 -6.93
N VAL A 102 14.01 9.25 -5.92
CA VAL A 102 14.37 10.03 -4.72
C VAL A 102 15.51 9.37 -3.95
N TRP A 103 15.58 8.04 -3.92
CA TRP A 103 16.65 7.29 -3.27
C TRP A 103 17.89 7.02 -4.14
N GLY A 104 17.92 7.54 -5.38
CA GLY A 104 19.09 7.44 -6.25
C GLY A 104 19.38 6.02 -6.75
N VAL A 105 18.37 5.13 -6.71
CA VAL A 105 18.48 3.74 -7.21
C VAL A 105 18.16 3.68 -8.71
N ALA A 106 17.51 4.70 -9.27
CA ALA A 106 17.27 4.81 -10.69
C ALA A 106 18.58 5.12 -11.47
N HIS A 107 19.01 4.19 -12.33
CA HIS A 107 20.19 4.34 -13.18
C HIS A 107 19.99 5.23 -14.44
N GLY A 108 18.87 5.95 -14.55
CA GLY A 108 18.66 6.93 -15.61
C GLY A 108 17.23 7.47 -15.65
N GLY A 109 17.06 8.79 -15.55
CA GLY A 109 15.81 9.48 -15.91
C GLY A 109 14.65 9.49 -14.89
N GLY A 110 14.78 8.88 -13.71
CA GLY A 110 13.73 8.87 -12.69
C GLY A 110 13.47 10.23 -12.02
N LYS A 111 12.27 10.41 -11.46
CA LYS A 111 11.92 11.62 -10.67
C LYS A 111 12.84 11.74 -9.45
N THR A 112 13.55 12.86 -9.34
CA THR A 112 14.53 13.09 -8.26
C THR A 112 13.92 13.72 -7.01
N THR A 113 12.66 14.13 -7.10
CA THR A 113 11.90 14.81 -6.03
C THR A 113 10.55 14.14 -5.85
N LEU A 114 10.03 14.19 -4.62
CA LEU A 114 8.64 13.82 -4.37
C LEU A 114 7.70 14.85 -5.00
N GLY A 115 6.61 14.37 -5.58
CA GLY A 115 5.48 15.24 -5.93
C GLY A 115 4.87 15.89 -4.68
N GLU A 116 4.19 17.01 -4.88
CA GLU A 116 3.57 17.81 -3.81
C GLU A 116 2.59 16.98 -2.97
N ASP A 117 1.84 16.08 -3.61
CA ASP A 117 0.84 15.22 -2.97
C ASP A 117 1.30 13.77 -2.75
N SER A 118 2.54 13.42 -3.07
CA SER A 118 2.99 12.01 -3.08
C SER A 118 2.97 11.38 -1.69
N LEU A 119 3.34 12.12 -0.66
CA LEU A 119 3.28 11.65 0.73
C LEU A 119 1.83 11.38 1.16
N GLU A 120 0.94 12.31 0.87
CA GLU A 120 -0.48 12.20 1.23
C GLU A 120 -1.15 11.05 0.48
N THR A 121 -0.87 10.91 -0.82
CA THR A 121 -1.38 9.81 -1.64
C THR A 121 -0.88 8.46 -1.12
N ALA A 122 0.41 8.37 -0.74
CA ALA A 122 0.96 7.15 -0.12
C ALA A 122 0.29 6.81 1.21
N ARG A 123 -0.03 7.81 2.05
CA ARG A 123 -0.78 7.60 3.29
C ARG A 123 -2.15 6.99 3.03
N ARG A 124 -2.91 7.55 2.08
CA ARG A 124 -4.25 7.04 1.74
C ARG A 124 -4.22 5.59 1.24
N TYR A 125 -3.27 5.25 0.37
CA TYR A 125 -3.15 3.85 -0.07
C TYR A 125 -2.77 2.92 1.09
N VAL A 126 -1.83 3.30 1.94
CA VAL A 126 -1.42 2.46 3.08
C VAL A 126 -2.54 2.32 4.10
N GLU A 127 -3.29 3.39 4.36
CA GLU A 127 -4.47 3.38 5.24
C GLU A 127 -5.53 2.40 4.75
N ARG A 128 -5.94 2.50 3.47
CA ARG A 128 -6.92 1.58 2.89
C ARG A 128 -6.42 0.14 2.89
N LEU A 129 -5.13 -0.09 2.62
CA LEU A 129 -4.53 -1.43 2.71
C LEU A 129 -4.56 -1.96 4.15
N LEU A 130 -4.20 -1.14 5.13
CA LEU A 130 -4.26 -1.54 6.54
C LEU A 130 -5.68 -1.89 6.96
N LEU A 131 -6.67 -1.06 6.61
CA LEU A 131 -8.08 -1.35 6.84
C LEU A 131 -8.45 -2.71 6.24
N PHE A 132 -8.17 -2.94 4.97
CA PHE A 132 -8.46 -4.21 4.30
C PHE A 132 -7.85 -5.41 5.05
N PHE A 133 -6.56 -5.38 5.35
CA PHE A 133 -5.87 -6.51 5.99
C PHE A 133 -6.29 -6.73 7.44
N LEU A 134 -6.65 -5.66 8.17
CA LEU A 134 -7.09 -5.76 9.55
C LEU A 134 -8.54 -6.26 9.65
N GLU A 135 -9.41 -5.86 8.72
CA GLU A 135 -10.81 -6.29 8.69
C GLU A 135 -10.94 -7.75 8.30
N ASN A 136 -10.13 -8.20 7.35
CA ASN A 136 -10.12 -9.59 6.89
C ASN A 136 -9.22 -10.48 7.75
N ARG A 137 -8.67 -9.99 8.86
CA ARG A 137 -7.70 -10.77 9.65
C ARG A 137 -8.29 -12.06 10.21
N ASP A 138 -9.52 -11.98 10.71
CA ASP A 138 -10.16 -13.09 11.43
C ASP A 138 -10.95 -14.01 10.49
N ASP A 139 -11.25 -13.55 9.27
CA ASP A 139 -11.92 -14.33 8.22
C ASP A 139 -10.97 -15.29 7.49
N TYR A 140 -9.66 -15.07 7.63
CA TYR A 140 -8.62 -15.83 6.97
C TYR A 140 -7.63 -16.40 8.01
N ASP A 141 -6.93 -17.48 7.67
CA ASP A 141 -5.83 -18.03 8.48
C ASP A 141 -4.57 -17.14 8.41
N GLY A 142 -4.73 -15.86 8.71
CA GLY A 142 -3.67 -14.84 8.75
C GLY A 142 -3.37 -14.16 7.41
N HIS A 143 -2.41 -13.23 7.46
CA HIS A 143 -2.00 -12.37 6.34
C HIS A 143 -1.66 -13.15 5.05
N GLY A 144 -0.99 -14.29 5.20
CA GLY A 144 -0.58 -15.11 4.08
C GLY A 144 -1.75 -15.83 3.38
N ALA A 145 -2.85 -16.10 4.08
CA ALA A 145 -4.03 -16.71 3.48
C ALA A 145 -4.77 -15.71 2.58
N ILE A 146 -4.93 -14.47 3.04
CA ILE A 146 -5.47 -13.35 2.26
C ILE A 146 -4.70 -13.20 0.94
N LEU A 147 -3.37 -13.17 1.01
CA LEU A 147 -2.52 -13.01 -0.20
C LEU A 147 -2.60 -14.19 -1.17
N ARG A 148 -2.90 -15.40 -0.71
CA ARG A 148 -3.08 -16.57 -1.59
C ARG A 148 -4.40 -16.50 -2.34
N GLU A 149 -5.48 -16.12 -1.66
CA GLU A 149 -6.79 -15.98 -2.30
C GLU A 149 -6.79 -14.87 -3.35
N LEU A 150 -6.11 -13.76 -3.03
CA LEU A 150 -5.87 -12.68 -4.00
C LEU A 150 -5.02 -13.13 -5.19
N ALA A 151 -4.10 -14.10 -5.04
CA ALA A 151 -3.29 -14.59 -6.17
C ALA A 151 -4.16 -15.16 -7.29
N ASP A 152 -5.21 -15.89 -6.93
CA ASP A 152 -6.17 -16.44 -7.88
C ASP A 152 -7.03 -15.33 -8.51
N GLU A 153 -7.39 -14.28 -7.76
CA GLU A 153 -8.08 -13.12 -8.33
C GLU A 153 -7.21 -12.30 -9.26
N ILE A 154 -5.92 -12.16 -8.97
CA ILE A 154 -4.94 -11.49 -9.83
C ILE A 154 -4.76 -12.24 -11.15
N GLU A 155 -4.76 -13.58 -11.11
CA GLU A 155 -4.72 -14.40 -12.32
C GLU A 155 -6.01 -14.26 -13.15
N LYS A 156 -7.17 -14.10 -12.49
CA LYS A 156 -8.47 -13.94 -13.17
C LYS A 156 -8.73 -12.51 -13.66
N ASN A 157 -8.20 -11.51 -12.96
CA ASN A 157 -8.35 -10.08 -13.24
C ASN A 157 -6.99 -9.49 -13.62
N HIS A 158 -6.30 -10.12 -14.56
CA HIS A 158 -5.20 -9.44 -15.22
C HIS A 158 -5.75 -8.16 -15.87
N LEU A 159 -5.35 -7.01 -15.32
CA LEU A 159 -5.48 -5.75 -16.03
C LEU A 159 -4.67 -5.96 -17.31
N GLU A 160 -5.34 -6.08 -18.46
CA GLU A 160 -4.72 -6.22 -19.78
C GLU A 160 -3.98 -4.91 -20.13
N VAL A 161 -2.91 -4.60 -19.42
CA VAL A 161 -2.10 -3.42 -19.68
C VAL A 161 -1.10 -3.80 -20.77
N SER A 162 -1.42 -3.47 -22.02
CA SER A 162 -0.44 -3.55 -23.12
C SER A 162 0.59 -2.44 -22.94
N PHE A 163 1.85 -2.80 -22.73
CA PHE A 163 2.95 -1.84 -22.64
C PHE A 163 3.38 -1.41 -24.05
N PRO A 164 3.58 -0.11 -24.33
CA PRO A 164 4.34 0.29 -25.51
C PRO A 164 5.80 -0.17 -25.35
N GLU A 165 6.31 -0.81 -26.40
CA GLU A 165 7.73 -1.19 -26.54
C GLU A 165 8.68 0.00 -26.49
#